data_AF-A0A952QNX1-F1
#
_entry.id   AF-A0A952QNX1-F1
#
_cell.length_a   1.000
_cell.length_b   1.000
_cell.length_c   1.000
_cell.angle_alpha   90.00
_cell.angle_beta   90.00
_cell.angle_gamma   90.00
#
_symmetry.space_group_name_H-M   'P 1'
#
loop_
_entity.id
_entity.type
_entity.pdbx_description
1 polymer ?
#
loop_
_entity_poly.entity_id
_entity_poly.type
_entity_poly.pdbx_seq_one_letter_code
_entity_poly.pdbx_strand_id
1 'polypeptide(L)'
;MTIQPLPTAYVLGQVSLAWRELLWGYDHGWISWDCLTEFATRQLDSKNINQMAEVELAGLLPIESYRARDLAEELAHNEPPMSEEAVREKWLYLILRWIFENRERTVEPFAIVEALYADFGYPHEVARFVRYMPPGDEYDPREHSQPENEGHMLEQWRDYLIEAEKKFGLGQD
;
A
#
# COMPACT_ATOMS: atom_id res chain seq x y z
N MET A 1 -8.89 -6.20 -12.94
CA MET A 1 -7.43 -6.20 -13.20
C MET A 1 -6.77 -6.82 -11.98
N THR A 2 -5.88 -7.78 -12.11
CA THR A 2 -5.28 -8.44 -10.92
C THR A 2 -3.85 -7.97 -10.76
N ILE A 3 -3.64 -6.99 -9.88
CA ILE A 3 -2.29 -6.64 -9.41
C ILE A 3 -1.82 -7.85 -8.59
N GLN A 4 -0.63 -8.37 -8.90
CA GLN A 4 -0.02 -9.42 -8.09
C GLN A 4 0.26 -8.87 -6.68
N PRO A 5 0.24 -9.71 -5.63
CA PRO A 5 0.65 -9.28 -4.30
C PRO A 5 2.00 -8.55 -4.34
N LEU A 6 2.11 -7.45 -3.59
CA LEU A 6 3.35 -6.69 -3.50
C LEU A 6 4.44 -7.55 -2.84
N PRO A 7 5.71 -7.42 -3.25
CA PRO A 7 6.78 -8.17 -2.61
C PRO A 7 6.91 -7.85 -1.13
N THR A 8 7.05 -8.88 -0.29
CA THR A 8 7.20 -8.73 1.17
C THR A 8 8.32 -7.77 1.58
N ALA A 9 9.50 -7.89 0.94
CA ALA A 9 10.63 -7.00 1.20
C ALA A 9 10.33 -5.53 0.84
N TYR A 10 9.44 -5.29 -0.13
CA TYR A 10 9.00 -3.95 -0.47
C TYR A 10 8.08 -3.40 0.62
N VAL A 11 6.98 -4.10 0.91
CA VAL A 11 5.96 -3.64 1.88
C VAL A 11 6.58 -3.33 3.23
N LEU A 12 7.38 -4.25 3.77
CA LEU A 12 7.99 -4.10 5.09
C LEU A 12 9.22 -3.17 5.09
N GLY A 13 9.61 -2.62 3.95
CA GLY A 13 10.73 -1.69 3.80
C GLY A 13 10.31 -0.24 3.52
N GLN A 14 9.05 0.01 3.16
CA GLN A 14 8.59 1.35 2.77
C GLN A 14 7.91 2.13 3.91
N VAL A 15 7.09 1.46 4.72
CA VAL A 15 6.32 2.09 5.80
C VAL A 15 6.27 1.19 7.02
N SER A 16 6.07 1.80 8.20
CA SER A 16 5.75 1.05 9.41
C SER A 16 4.26 0.67 9.38
N LEU A 17 4.00 -0.63 9.50
CA LEU A 17 2.65 -1.21 9.52
C LEU A 17 2.37 -1.86 10.86
N ALA A 18 1.15 -1.68 11.35
CA ALA A 18 0.59 -2.44 12.45
C ALA A 18 -0.05 -3.76 11.94
N TRP A 19 -0.34 -4.70 12.85
CA TRP A 19 -1.02 -5.96 12.52
C TRP A 19 -2.38 -5.74 11.85
N ARG A 20 -3.17 -4.75 12.32
CA ARG A 20 -4.44 -4.37 11.67
C ARG A 20 -4.26 -3.94 10.21
N GLU A 21 -3.18 -3.21 9.92
CA GLU A 21 -2.90 -2.74 8.57
C GLU A 21 -2.45 -3.89 7.66
N LEU A 22 -1.60 -4.78 8.17
CA LEU A 22 -1.17 -5.97 7.45
C LEU A 22 -2.33 -6.93 7.18
N LEU A 23 -3.19 -7.19 8.17
CA LEU A 23 -4.36 -8.03 8.00
C LEU A 23 -5.29 -7.48 6.92
N TRP A 24 -5.51 -6.16 6.89
CA TRP A 24 -6.28 -5.52 5.83
C TRP A 24 -5.65 -5.77 4.45
N GLY A 25 -4.34 -5.60 4.32
CA GLY A 25 -3.63 -5.88 3.07
C GLY A 25 -3.75 -7.33 2.61
N TYR A 26 -3.68 -8.26 3.56
CA TYR A 26 -3.84 -9.69 3.30
C TYR A 26 -5.26 -10.02 2.84
N ASP A 27 -6.28 -9.54 3.54
CA ASP A 27 -7.70 -9.78 3.22
C ASP A 27 -8.11 -9.21 1.86
N HIS A 28 -7.41 -8.17 1.39
CA HIS A 28 -7.62 -7.57 0.06
C HIS A 28 -6.67 -8.12 -1.02
N GLY A 29 -5.82 -9.09 -0.69
CA GLY A 29 -4.91 -9.75 -1.63
C GLY A 29 -3.69 -8.93 -2.05
N TRP A 30 -3.40 -7.82 -1.35
CA TRP A 30 -2.21 -6.99 -1.61
C TRP A 30 -0.92 -7.61 -1.12
N ILE A 31 -1.02 -8.52 -0.14
CA ILE A 31 0.09 -9.32 0.37
C ILE A 31 -0.33 -10.76 0.56
N SER A 32 0.67 -11.64 0.63
CA SER A 32 0.51 -13.06 0.90
C SER A 32 0.92 -13.38 2.35
N TRP A 33 0.69 -14.62 2.77
CA TRP A 33 0.96 -15.07 4.14
C TRP A 33 2.44 -14.93 4.52
N ASP A 34 3.37 -15.00 3.56
CA ASP A 34 4.80 -14.82 3.80
C ASP A 34 5.14 -13.42 4.32
N CYS A 35 4.35 -12.41 3.97
CA CYS A 35 4.51 -11.07 4.52
C CYS A 35 4.16 -11.02 6.01
N LEU A 36 3.10 -11.74 6.41
CA LEU A 36 2.69 -11.84 7.82
C LEU A 36 3.74 -12.58 8.66
N THR A 37 4.31 -13.68 8.13
CA THR A 37 5.34 -14.45 8.83
C THR A 37 6.67 -13.70 8.96
N GLU A 38 7.08 -12.99 7.91
CA GLU A 38 8.26 -12.13 7.94
C GLU A 38 8.08 -10.97 8.93
N PHE A 39 6.91 -10.32 8.95
CA PHE A 39 6.63 -9.29 9.92
C PHE A 39 6.68 -9.84 11.35
N ALA A 40 6.05 -11.00 11.62
CA ALA A 40 6.14 -11.66 12.92
C ALA A 40 7.61 -11.88 13.34
N THR A 41 8.43 -12.39 12.42
CA THR A 41 9.85 -12.66 12.65
C THR A 41 10.61 -11.39 13.07
N ARG A 42 10.38 -10.26 12.39
CA ARG A 42 10.99 -8.96 12.75
C ARG A 42 10.51 -8.43 14.11
N GLN A 43 9.26 -8.71 14.48
CA GLN A 43 8.73 -8.32 15.79
C GLN A 43 9.39 -9.13 16.92
N LEU A 44 9.68 -10.41 16.70
CA LEU A 44 10.40 -11.24 17.67
C LEU A 44 11.81 -10.73 17.97
N ASP A 45 12.50 -10.21 16.96
CA ASP A 45 13.86 -9.67 17.10
C ASP A 45 13.89 -8.30 17.83
N SER A 46 12.78 -7.55 17.79
CA SER A 46 12.71 -6.19 18.32
C SER A 46 12.09 -6.07 19.71
N LYS A 47 11.31 -7.07 20.15
CA LYS A 47 10.58 -7.03 21.44
C LYS A 47 11.21 -7.94 22.49
N ASN A 48 11.24 -7.45 23.72
CA ASN A 48 11.65 -8.23 24.90
C ASN A 48 10.58 -9.23 25.37
N ILE A 49 9.31 -9.00 25.03
CA ILE A 49 8.17 -9.87 25.38
C ILE A 49 7.31 -10.03 24.14
N ASN A 50 7.20 -11.27 23.65
CA ASN A 50 6.47 -11.63 22.44
C ASN A 50 5.16 -12.34 22.80
N GLN A 51 4.12 -12.08 22.03
CA GLN A 51 2.85 -12.82 22.15
C GLN A 51 3.03 -14.23 21.58
N MET A 52 2.34 -15.24 22.13
CA MET A 52 2.44 -16.62 21.63
C MET A 52 2.07 -16.70 20.14
N ALA A 53 1.03 -15.95 19.72
CA ALA A 53 0.63 -15.88 18.32
C ALA A 53 1.73 -15.30 17.40
N GLU A 54 2.60 -14.38 17.86
CA GLU A 54 3.75 -13.89 17.06
C GLU A 54 4.77 -15.01 16.84
N VAL A 55 5.03 -15.82 17.87
CA VAL A 55 5.96 -16.96 17.79
C VAL A 55 5.41 -18.04 16.86
N GLU A 56 4.13 -18.38 16.99
CA GLU A 56 3.47 -19.36 16.12
C GLU A 56 3.45 -18.89 14.66
N LEU A 57 3.13 -17.61 14.43
CA LEU A 57 3.06 -17.04 13.09
C LEU A 57 4.44 -17.02 12.42
N ALA A 58 5.50 -16.62 13.13
CA ALA A 58 6.86 -16.65 12.61
C ALA A 58 7.34 -18.06 12.24
N GLY A 59 6.86 -19.07 12.98
CA GLY A 59 7.21 -20.48 12.79
C GLY A 59 6.36 -21.23 11.75
N LEU A 60 5.38 -20.59 11.11
CA LEU A 60 4.47 -21.30 10.19
C LEU A 60 5.21 -21.91 8.99
N LEU A 61 4.93 -23.18 8.74
CA LEU A 61 5.35 -23.85 7.51
C LEU A 61 4.38 -23.53 6.36
N PRO A 62 4.80 -23.61 5.08
CA PRO A 62 3.92 -23.36 3.94
C PRO A 62 2.63 -24.17 3.93
N ILE A 63 2.68 -25.42 4.43
CA ILE A 63 1.49 -26.31 4.54
C ILE A 63 0.49 -25.83 5.60
N GLU A 64 0.91 -24.95 6.50
CA GLU A 64 0.11 -24.36 7.57
C GLU A 64 -0.30 -22.92 7.28
N SER A 65 0.00 -22.41 6.07
CA SER A 65 -0.30 -21.03 5.66
C SER A 65 -1.78 -20.63 5.81
N TYR A 66 -2.70 -21.59 5.81
CA TYR A 66 -4.12 -21.36 6.07
C TYR A 66 -4.39 -20.79 7.48
N ARG A 67 -3.47 -20.96 8.44
CA ARG A 67 -3.55 -20.42 9.81
C ARG A 67 -3.06 -18.97 9.92
N ALA A 68 -2.36 -18.47 8.91
CA ALA A 68 -1.69 -17.16 8.98
C ALA A 68 -2.68 -16.02 9.24
N ARG A 69 -3.85 -16.08 8.60
CA ARG A 69 -4.91 -15.09 8.77
C ARG A 69 -5.42 -15.06 10.21
N ASP A 70 -5.76 -16.22 10.78
CA ASP A 70 -6.33 -16.32 12.12
C ASP A 70 -5.35 -15.83 13.21
N LEU A 71 -4.07 -16.19 13.07
CA LEU A 71 -3.02 -15.70 13.98
C LEU A 71 -2.80 -14.19 13.84
N ALA A 72 -2.80 -13.66 12.62
CA ALA A 72 -2.70 -12.21 12.40
C ALA A 72 -3.95 -11.46 12.93
N GLU A 73 -5.13 -12.06 12.85
CA GLU A 73 -6.37 -11.51 13.41
C GLU A 73 -6.33 -11.43 14.94
N GLU A 74 -5.82 -12.45 15.62
CA GLU A 74 -5.59 -12.42 17.06
C GLU A 74 -4.66 -11.26 17.45
N LEU A 75 -3.54 -11.11 16.73
CA LEU A 75 -2.57 -10.04 16.97
C LEU A 75 -3.15 -8.66 16.69
N ALA A 76 -3.91 -8.52 15.62
CA ALA A 76 -4.62 -7.28 15.27
C ALA A 76 -5.68 -6.91 16.32
N HIS A 77 -6.35 -7.88 16.95
CA HIS A 77 -7.33 -7.62 17.99
C HIS A 77 -6.71 -6.98 19.24
N ASN A 78 -5.46 -7.32 19.54
CA ASN A 78 -4.70 -6.78 20.68
C ASN A 78 -4.14 -5.37 20.43
N GLU A 79 -4.23 -4.86 19.20
CA GLU A 79 -3.83 -3.50 18.88
C GLU A 79 -4.96 -2.48 19.13
N PRO A 80 -4.62 -1.22 19.47
CA PRO A 80 -5.59 -0.13 19.54
C PRO A 80 -6.44 -0.06 18.26
N PRO A 81 -7.73 0.30 18.38
CA PRO A 81 -8.58 0.46 17.21
C PRO A 81 -8.01 1.52 16.27
N MET A 82 -8.11 1.27 14.97
CA MET A 82 -7.64 2.15 13.90
C MET A 82 -8.80 2.43 12.94
N SER A 83 -8.85 3.64 12.40
CA SER A 83 -9.81 3.96 11.35
C SER A 83 -9.51 3.16 10.08
N GLU A 84 -10.51 2.49 9.52
CA GLU A 84 -10.37 1.80 8.24
C GLU A 84 -9.95 2.76 7.12
N GLU A 85 -10.41 4.02 7.16
CA GLU A 85 -10.01 5.05 6.20
C GLU A 85 -8.50 5.32 6.26
N ALA A 86 -7.92 5.39 7.46
CA ALA A 86 -6.48 5.58 7.63
C ALA A 86 -5.67 4.39 7.09
N VAL A 87 -6.17 3.16 7.30
CA VAL A 87 -5.56 1.94 6.74
C VAL A 87 -5.60 1.98 5.22
N ARG A 88 -6.77 2.31 4.64
CA ARG A 88 -6.98 2.41 3.19
C ARG A 88 -6.08 3.45 2.54
N GLU A 89 -5.96 4.64 3.13
CA GLU A 89 -5.09 5.70 2.62
C GLU A 89 -3.61 5.26 2.57
N LYS A 90 -3.12 4.61 3.64
CA LYS A 90 -1.74 4.13 3.69
C LYS A 90 -1.48 3.04 2.64
N TRP A 91 -2.42 2.12 2.46
CA TRP A 91 -2.32 1.08 1.43
C TRP A 91 -2.40 1.64 0.01
N LEU A 92 -3.28 2.61 -0.25
CA LEU A 92 -3.36 3.28 -1.54
C LEU A 92 -2.02 3.91 -1.91
N TYR A 93 -1.39 4.60 -0.95
CA TYR A 93 -0.06 5.15 -1.11
C TYR A 93 0.98 4.06 -1.45
N LEU A 94 1.03 2.96 -0.68
CA LEU A 94 1.98 1.86 -0.94
C LEU A 94 1.84 1.28 -2.34
N ILE A 95 0.60 1.05 -2.79
CA ILE A 95 0.31 0.47 -4.10
C ILE A 95 0.69 1.45 -5.21
N LEU A 96 0.30 2.72 -5.08
CA LEU A 96 0.63 3.77 -6.04
C LEU A 96 2.14 4.01 -6.13
N ARG A 97 2.86 3.96 -5.00
CA ARG A 97 4.32 4.06 -4.97
C ARG A 97 4.97 2.91 -5.73
N TRP A 98 4.51 1.67 -5.46
CA TRP A 98 5.02 0.48 -6.14
C TRP A 98 4.85 0.58 -7.66
N ILE A 99 3.67 1.00 -8.11
CA ILE A 99 3.39 1.15 -9.55
C ILE A 99 4.27 2.25 -10.14
N PHE A 100 4.41 3.39 -9.46
CA PHE A 100 5.23 4.50 -9.95
C PHE A 100 6.69 4.10 -10.14
N GLU A 101 7.27 3.38 -9.18
CA GLU A 101 8.67 2.90 -9.24
C GLU A 101 8.87 1.84 -10.32
N ASN A 102 7.82 1.08 -10.66
CA ASN A 102 7.86 0.03 -11.68
C ASN A 102 7.15 0.42 -12.99
N ARG A 103 6.80 1.70 -13.17
CA ARG A 103 5.92 2.15 -14.27
C ARG A 103 6.47 1.83 -15.65
N GLU A 104 7.79 1.86 -15.83
CA GLU A 104 8.48 1.54 -17.10
C GLU A 104 8.30 0.06 -17.50
N ARG A 105 7.99 -0.80 -16.54
CA ARG A 105 7.72 -2.24 -16.73
C ARG A 105 6.24 -2.57 -16.62
N THR A 106 5.42 -1.57 -16.32
CA THR A 106 3.99 -1.70 -16.11
C THR A 106 3.26 -1.32 -17.38
N VAL A 107 2.42 -2.21 -17.89
CA VAL A 107 1.56 -1.89 -19.03
C VAL A 107 0.46 -0.95 -18.58
N GLU A 108 0.34 0.22 -19.22
CA GLU A 108 -0.69 1.22 -18.95
C GLU A 108 -0.80 1.62 -17.46
N PRO A 109 0.25 2.20 -16.84
CA PRO A 109 0.24 2.52 -15.41
C PRO A 109 -0.91 3.46 -15.01
N PHE A 110 -1.30 4.40 -15.87
CA PHE A 110 -2.45 5.28 -15.62
C PHE A 110 -3.80 4.55 -15.64
N ALA A 111 -3.95 3.46 -16.42
CA ALA A 111 -5.15 2.64 -16.35
C ALA A 111 -5.26 1.91 -15.00
N ILE A 112 -4.11 1.54 -14.42
CA ILE A 112 -4.07 0.97 -13.07
C ILE A 112 -4.48 2.02 -12.02
N VAL A 113 -3.95 3.23 -12.13
CA VAL A 113 -4.33 4.36 -11.27
C VAL A 113 -5.83 4.60 -11.31
N GLU A 114 -6.43 4.60 -12.50
CA GLU A 114 -7.88 4.79 -12.68
C GLU A 114 -8.71 3.71 -12.00
N ALA A 115 -8.28 2.45 -12.08
CA ALA A 115 -8.92 1.35 -11.39
C ALA A 115 -8.81 1.51 -9.87
N LEU A 116 -7.62 1.82 -9.35
CA LEU A 116 -7.40 2.08 -7.93
C LEU A 116 -8.21 3.28 -7.43
N TYR A 117 -8.30 4.35 -8.22
CA TYR A 117 -9.10 5.52 -7.90
C TYR A 117 -10.58 5.14 -7.70
N ALA A 118 -11.14 4.30 -8.56
CA ALA A 118 -12.50 3.80 -8.38
C ALA A 118 -12.62 2.83 -7.19
N ASP A 119 -11.73 1.84 -7.09
CA ASP A 119 -11.77 0.79 -6.07
C ASP A 119 -11.60 1.35 -4.64
N PHE A 120 -10.81 2.41 -4.50
CA PHE A 120 -10.59 3.09 -3.20
C PHE A 120 -11.65 4.15 -2.88
N GLY A 121 -12.65 4.37 -3.74
CA GLY A 121 -13.79 5.25 -3.46
C GLY A 121 -13.60 6.69 -3.91
N TYR A 122 -12.88 6.91 -5.01
CA TYR A 122 -12.63 8.22 -5.63
C TYR A 122 -11.89 9.24 -4.73
N PRO A 123 -10.75 8.88 -4.11
CA PRO A 123 -10.01 9.78 -3.22
C PRO A 123 -9.54 11.05 -3.93
N HIS A 124 -9.91 12.21 -3.40
CA HIS A 124 -9.66 13.52 -4.02
C HIS A 124 -8.19 13.76 -4.39
N GLU A 125 -7.25 13.34 -3.53
CA GLU A 125 -5.81 13.53 -3.71
C GLU A 125 -5.24 12.79 -4.95
N VAL A 126 -5.92 11.74 -5.41
CA VAL A 126 -5.53 10.94 -6.59
C VAL A 126 -6.11 11.50 -7.89
N ALA A 127 -7.21 12.28 -7.81
CA ALA A 127 -7.91 12.78 -8.99
C ALA A 127 -7.00 13.61 -9.93
N ARG A 128 -6.00 14.31 -9.39
CA ARG A 128 -5.06 15.15 -10.15
C ARG A 128 -4.15 14.38 -11.14
N PHE A 129 -4.09 13.05 -11.07
CA PHE A 129 -3.35 12.21 -12.03
C PHE A 129 -4.20 11.07 -12.62
N VAL A 130 -5.52 11.30 -12.76
CA VAL A 130 -6.49 10.40 -13.40
C VAL A 130 -6.92 10.99 -14.75
N ARG A 131 -6.75 10.25 -15.87
CA ARG A 131 -6.86 10.83 -17.23
C ARG A 131 -8.22 11.44 -17.57
N TYR A 132 -9.30 10.92 -16.97
CA TYR A 132 -10.66 11.43 -17.21
C TYR A 132 -11.10 12.53 -16.25
N MET A 133 -10.27 12.87 -15.25
CA MET A 133 -10.53 13.98 -14.34
C MET A 133 -9.91 15.27 -14.90
N PRO A 134 -10.56 16.43 -14.72
CA PRO A 134 -9.92 17.69 -15.02
C PRO A 134 -8.70 17.89 -14.09
N PRO A 135 -7.63 18.58 -14.55
CA PRO A 135 -6.53 18.97 -13.68
C PRO A 135 -7.03 19.75 -12.47
N GLY A 136 -6.38 19.54 -11.32
CA GLY A 136 -6.72 20.23 -10.08
C GLY A 136 -6.13 21.64 -9.95
N ASP A 137 -5.29 22.04 -10.91
CA ASP A 137 -4.58 23.30 -10.97
C ASP A 137 -5.00 24.12 -12.21
N GLU A 138 -4.24 25.16 -12.55
CA GLU A 138 -4.53 26.04 -13.69
C GLU A 138 -4.12 25.46 -15.05
N TYR A 139 -3.69 24.19 -15.11
CA TYR A 139 -3.26 23.53 -16.35
C TYR A 139 -4.46 23.25 -17.29
N ASP A 140 -4.40 23.71 -18.54
CA ASP A 140 -5.39 23.36 -19.57
C ASP A 140 -4.85 22.30 -20.56
N PRO A 141 -5.32 21.04 -20.48
CA PRO A 141 -4.82 19.95 -21.34
C PRO A 141 -5.03 20.19 -22.84
N ARG A 142 -5.90 21.14 -23.21
CA ARG A 142 -6.18 21.51 -24.61
C ARG A 142 -5.09 22.36 -25.25
N GLU A 143 -4.27 23.02 -24.44
CA GLU A 143 -3.16 23.86 -24.91
C GLU A 143 -1.86 23.07 -25.09
N HIS A 144 -1.86 21.78 -24.75
CA HIS A 144 -0.68 20.93 -24.70
C HIS A 144 -0.84 19.66 -25.55
N SER A 145 0.30 19.10 -25.95
CA SER A 145 0.38 17.82 -26.64
C SER A 145 0.13 16.65 -25.66
N GLN A 146 -0.18 15.47 -26.20
CA GLN A 146 -0.38 14.27 -25.38
C GLN A 146 0.84 13.94 -24.48
N PRO A 147 2.10 13.97 -24.95
CA PRO A 147 3.25 13.73 -24.08
C PRO A 147 3.42 14.76 -22.97
N GLU A 148 3.07 16.03 -23.21
CA GLU A 148 3.10 17.08 -22.19
C GLU A 148 2.02 16.84 -21.13
N ASN A 149 0.81 16.45 -21.54
CA ASN A 149 -0.28 16.08 -20.63
C ASN A 149 0.09 14.87 -19.75
N GLU A 150 0.70 13.84 -20.34
CA GLU A 150 1.20 12.67 -19.59
C GLU A 150 2.34 13.05 -18.65
N GLY A 151 3.25 13.92 -19.09
CA GLY A 151 4.33 14.47 -18.26
C GLY A 151 3.79 15.22 -17.04
N HIS A 152 2.79 16.07 -17.24
CA HIS A 152 2.12 16.79 -16.15
C HIS A 152 1.46 15.83 -15.15
N MET A 153 0.72 14.81 -15.61
CA MET A 153 0.14 13.82 -14.70
C MET A 153 1.20 13.02 -13.92
N LEU A 154 2.35 12.71 -14.55
CA LEU A 154 3.47 12.06 -13.85
C LEU A 154 4.03 12.97 -12.73
N GLU A 155 4.09 14.28 -12.96
CA GLU A 155 4.49 15.25 -11.93
C GLU A 155 3.49 15.28 -10.78
N GLN A 156 2.18 15.35 -11.09
CA GLN A 156 1.11 15.32 -10.07
C GLN A 156 1.14 14.02 -9.24
N TRP A 157 1.39 12.88 -9.88
CA TRP A 157 1.57 11.60 -9.17
C TRP A 157 2.81 11.61 -8.28
N ARG A 158 3.95 12.11 -8.78
CA ARG A 158 5.17 12.22 -7.96
C ARG A 158 4.94 13.11 -6.73
N ASP A 159 4.24 14.23 -6.91
CA ASP A 159 3.97 15.17 -5.82
C ASP A 159 3.05 14.55 -4.75
N TYR A 160 2.03 13.79 -5.17
CA TYR A 160 1.24 12.94 -4.26
C TYR A 160 2.13 11.98 -3.44
N LEU A 161 3.06 11.28 -4.08
CA LEU A 161 3.93 10.35 -3.37
C LEU A 161 4.83 11.06 -2.35
N ILE A 162 5.34 12.25 -2.66
CA ILE A 162 6.15 13.06 -1.73
C ILE A 162 5.31 13.53 -0.53
N GLU A 163 4.07 13.96 -0.76
CA GLU A 163 3.14 14.36 0.30
C GLU A 163 2.78 13.18 1.20
N ALA A 164 2.42 12.04 0.59
CA ALA A 164 2.07 10.82 1.29
C ALA A 164 3.26 10.20 2.04
N GLU A 165 4.48 10.29 1.50
CA GLU A 165 5.70 9.84 2.19
C GLU A 165 5.96 10.64 3.46
N LYS A 166 5.71 11.96 3.47
CA LYS A 166 5.79 12.77 4.70
C LYS A 166 4.73 12.35 5.74
N LYS A 167 3.58 11.86 5.28
CA LYS A 167 2.47 11.43 6.14
C LYS A 167 2.67 10.00 6.67
N PHE A 168 3.23 9.08 5.88
CA PHE A 168 3.23 7.64 6.14
C PHE A 168 4.59 6.94 6.09
N GLY A 169 5.62 7.58 5.54
CA GLY A 169 6.95 7.00 5.37
C GLY A 169 7.61 6.66 6.71
N LEU A 170 8.71 5.92 6.64
CA LEU A 170 9.56 5.64 7.79
C LEU A 170 10.27 6.95 8.24
N GLY A 171 9.60 7.78 9.05
CA GLY A 171 10.22 8.89 9.77
C GLY A 171 9.35 10.10 10.11
N GLN A 172 8.74 10.08 11.30
CA GLN A 172 8.82 11.12 12.35
C GLN A 172 8.66 10.38 13.70
N ASP A 173 9.74 9.78 14.18
CA ASP A 173 9.94 9.59 15.64
C ASP A 173 10.48 10.91 16.23
#